data_AF-A0A925EI51-F1
#
_entry.id   AF-A0A925EI51-F1
#
_cell.length_a   1.000
_cell.length_b   1.000
_cell.length_c   1.000
_cell.angle_alpha   90.00
_cell.angle_beta   90.00
_cell.angle_gamma   90.00
#
_symmetry.space_group_name_H-M   'P 1'
#
loop_
_entity.id
_entity.type
_entity.pdbx_description
1 polymer ?
#
loop_
_entity_poly.entity_id
_entity_poly.type
_entity_poly.pdbx_seq_one_letter_code
_entity_poly.pdbx_strand_id
1 'polypeptide(L)'
;MVRKIFATIFAILFVITAVVALFVFNFDRRAFTAETYQKAFAKEDFYNQLPAALAEAMISSGTDQSGFPIVMRGMSTEAWEAFYRALLPPETLKVMGDDLLNSTFAYLNLQTDSAQLNLVPLKISLTSDTGVEAVFALLATQPDCTLAQLGQMAFGLMSEQEMLLCNPPAEIAPLVAPVVQAQLQAATIAIPDQITIASASADGTNDPRQRLKIARLFMRLSPILPLTFLLALTIFAVRSLKSWLSWWGVSLFITGSIAFVMSLIGAPVFGAILERILVLRMPAYLPTILLDYASDFASVMVQTLLSPVLWQGLIIAFVGFLMAIASYFFKQKTT
;
A
#
# COMPACT_ATOMS: atom_id res chain seq x y z
N MET A 1 41.59 -28.19 -18.55
CA MET A 1 40.24 -28.67 -18.19
C MET A 1 39.70 -27.94 -16.96
N VAL A 2 40.42 -27.98 -15.83
CA VAL A 2 40.05 -27.35 -14.54
C VAL A 2 39.57 -25.89 -14.64
N ARG A 3 40.30 -25.00 -15.34
CA ARG A 3 39.88 -23.59 -15.49
C ARG A 3 38.54 -23.39 -16.19
N LYS A 4 38.21 -24.22 -17.19
CA LYS A 4 36.91 -24.13 -17.89
C LYS A 4 35.76 -24.55 -16.96
N ILE A 5 35.98 -25.55 -16.12
CA ILE A 5 35.00 -26.00 -15.12
C ILE A 5 34.72 -24.86 -14.14
N PHE A 6 35.76 -24.22 -13.58
CA PHE A 6 35.58 -23.07 -12.69
C PHE A 6 34.88 -21.89 -13.37
N ALA A 7 35.25 -21.56 -14.61
CA ALA A 7 34.56 -20.52 -15.37
C ALA A 7 33.06 -20.82 -15.53
N THR A 8 32.69 -22.06 -15.89
CA THR A 8 31.28 -22.45 -16.00
C THR A 8 30.56 -22.35 -14.66
N ILE A 9 31.17 -22.80 -13.56
CA ILE A 9 30.57 -22.70 -12.22
C ILE A 9 30.33 -21.24 -11.83
N PHE A 10 31.33 -20.36 -12.01
CA PHE A 10 31.17 -18.94 -11.70
C PHE A 10 30.16 -18.24 -12.61
N ALA A 11 30.05 -18.65 -13.87
CA ALA A 11 29.01 -18.14 -14.77
C ALA A 11 27.60 -18.53 -14.28
N ILE A 12 27.40 -19.76 -13.83
CA ILE A 12 26.11 -20.22 -13.27
C ILE A 12 25.79 -19.48 -11.97
N LEU A 13 26.76 -19.38 -11.06
CA LEU A 13 26.61 -18.64 -9.80
C LEU A 13 26.32 -17.15 -10.04
N PHE A 14 27.00 -16.53 -11.00
CA PHE A 14 26.71 -15.18 -11.43
C PHE A 14 25.27 -15.05 -11.90
N VAL A 15 24.79 -15.91 -12.80
CA VAL A 15 23.41 -15.84 -13.31
C VAL A 15 22.40 -15.92 -12.16
N ILE A 16 22.52 -16.93 -11.29
CA ILE A 16 21.58 -17.13 -10.18
C ILE A 16 21.58 -15.92 -9.24
N THR A 17 22.78 -15.49 -8.81
CA THR A 17 22.89 -14.37 -7.85
C THR A 17 22.54 -13.02 -8.46
N ALA A 18 22.79 -12.80 -9.75
CA ALA A 18 22.44 -11.56 -10.43
C ALA A 18 20.92 -11.44 -10.61
N VAL A 19 20.23 -12.53 -10.97
CA VAL A 19 18.76 -12.56 -11.01
C VAL A 19 18.21 -12.22 -9.62
N VAL A 20 18.63 -12.94 -8.57
CA VAL A 20 18.15 -12.68 -7.20
C VAL A 20 18.45 -11.24 -6.76
N ALA A 21 19.67 -10.74 -7.01
CA ALA A 21 20.06 -9.38 -6.65
C ALA A 21 19.21 -8.33 -7.37
N LEU A 22 18.88 -8.52 -8.65
CA LEU A 22 17.99 -7.60 -9.38
C LEU A 22 16.62 -7.49 -8.70
N PHE A 23 15.99 -8.61 -8.36
CA PHE A 23 14.68 -8.57 -7.68
C PHE A 23 14.79 -7.93 -6.29
N VAL A 24 15.71 -8.42 -5.47
CA VAL A 24 15.83 -8.01 -4.07
C VAL A 24 16.26 -6.54 -3.94
N PHE A 25 17.17 -6.06 -4.79
CA PHE A 25 17.60 -4.67 -4.80
C PHE A 25 16.47 -3.71 -5.22
N ASN A 26 15.71 -4.05 -6.25
CA ASN A 26 14.56 -3.22 -6.67
C ASN A 26 13.43 -3.27 -5.65
N PHE A 27 13.21 -4.42 -5.01
CA PHE A 27 12.26 -4.57 -3.91
C PHE A 27 12.60 -3.62 -2.76
N ASP A 28 13.84 -3.61 -2.28
CA ASP A 28 14.27 -2.69 -1.20
C ASP A 28 14.03 -1.21 -1.54
N ARG A 29 14.31 -0.83 -2.79
CA ARG A 29 14.18 0.58 -3.23
C ARG A 29 12.74 1.06 -3.37
N ARG A 30 11.77 0.16 -3.58
CA ARG A 30 10.37 0.55 -3.84
C ARG A 30 9.40 0.10 -2.76
N ALA A 31 9.50 -1.14 -2.29
CA ALA A 31 8.57 -1.71 -1.31
C ALA A 31 8.64 -1.02 0.06
N PHE A 32 9.71 -0.29 0.37
CA PHE A 32 9.88 0.42 1.65
C PHE A 32 9.80 1.94 1.51
N THR A 33 8.99 2.44 0.57
CA THR A 33 8.78 3.88 0.33
C THR A 33 7.29 4.20 0.28
N ALA A 34 6.85 5.23 1.02
CA ALA A 34 5.46 5.67 1.03
C ALA A 34 4.96 6.05 -0.38
N GLU A 35 5.80 6.74 -1.16
CA GLU A 35 5.50 7.19 -2.52
C GLU A 35 5.03 6.06 -3.44
N THR A 36 5.58 4.85 -3.28
CA THR A 36 5.20 3.68 -4.08
C THR A 36 3.73 3.30 -3.82
N TYR A 37 3.29 3.34 -2.57
CA TYR A 37 1.92 3.01 -2.16
C TYR A 37 0.95 4.14 -2.50
N GLN A 38 1.35 5.40 -2.28
CA GLN A 38 0.55 6.58 -2.66
C GLN A 38 0.22 6.58 -4.16
N LYS A 39 1.21 6.26 -5.01
CA LYS A 39 1.00 6.13 -6.47
C LYS A 39 0.05 4.99 -6.82
N ALA A 40 0.13 3.86 -6.12
CA ALA A 40 -0.75 2.73 -6.35
C ALA A 40 -2.19 3.05 -5.92
N PHE A 41 -2.38 3.68 -4.76
CA PHE A 41 -3.69 4.15 -4.30
C PHE A 41 -4.31 5.20 -5.24
N ALA A 42 -3.50 6.13 -5.75
CA ALA A 42 -3.97 7.12 -6.71
C ALA A 42 -4.35 6.49 -8.07
N LYS A 43 -3.65 5.43 -8.50
CA LYS A 43 -3.91 4.77 -9.79
C LYS A 43 -5.22 3.98 -9.76
N GLU A 44 -5.52 3.31 -8.65
CA GLU A 44 -6.72 2.48 -8.48
C GLU A 44 -7.91 3.24 -7.92
N ASP A 45 -7.80 4.57 -7.83
CA ASP A 45 -8.84 5.45 -7.30
C ASP A 45 -9.34 5.02 -5.89
N PHE A 46 -8.40 4.51 -5.09
CA PHE A 46 -8.67 3.84 -3.82
C PHE A 46 -9.47 4.72 -2.85
N TYR A 47 -9.13 6.02 -2.78
CA TYR A 47 -9.78 6.95 -1.86
C TYR A 47 -11.24 7.25 -2.23
N ASN A 48 -11.62 7.12 -3.51
CA ASN A 48 -13.01 7.30 -3.96
C ASN A 48 -13.92 6.12 -3.58
N GLN A 49 -13.31 4.94 -3.41
CA GLN A 49 -13.99 3.68 -3.14
C GLN A 49 -14.05 3.37 -1.64
N LEU A 50 -13.15 3.96 -0.85
CA LEU A 50 -13.06 3.74 0.59
C LEU A 50 -14.37 4.02 1.36
N PRO A 51 -15.18 5.07 1.05
CA PRO A 51 -16.47 5.26 1.71
C PRO A 51 -17.44 4.08 1.57
N ALA A 52 -17.48 3.44 0.40
CA ALA A 52 -18.31 2.26 0.16
C ALA A 52 -17.79 1.05 0.96
N ALA A 53 -16.47 0.85 0.97
CA ALA A 53 -15.85 -0.22 1.76
C ALA A 53 -16.07 -0.04 3.27
N LEU A 54 -16.03 1.19 3.78
CA LEU A 54 -16.35 1.50 5.18
C LEU A 54 -17.84 1.24 5.48
N ALA A 55 -18.74 1.62 4.58
CA ALA A 55 -20.17 1.37 4.72
C ALA A 55 -20.49 -0.14 4.78
N GLU A 56 -19.89 -0.93 3.91
CA GLU A 56 -20.05 -2.38 3.92
C GLU A 56 -19.48 -2.99 5.19
N ALA A 57 -18.29 -2.56 5.62
CA ALA A 57 -17.67 -3.03 6.86
C ALA A 57 -18.57 -2.79 8.08
N MET A 58 -19.27 -1.65 8.15
CA MET A 58 -20.18 -1.35 9.26
C MET A 58 -21.34 -2.34 9.38
N ILE A 59 -21.79 -2.89 8.24
CA ILE A 59 -22.93 -3.81 8.19
C ILE A 59 -22.47 -5.27 8.27
N SER A 60 -21.34 -5.60 7.64
CA SER A 60 -20.81 -6.96 7.54
C SER A 60 -20.15 -7.45 8.82
N SER A 61 -19.61 -6.54 9.64
CA SER A 61 -18.74 -6.89 10.77
C SER A 61 -19.42 -7.70 11.87
N GLY A 62 -20.74 -7.94 11.83
CA GLY A 62 -21.46 -8.60 12.92
C GLY A 62 -21.23 -7.92 14.27
N THR A 63 -20.77 -6.66 14.24
CA THR A 63 -20.55 -5.82 15.41
C THR A 63 -21.84 -5.84 16.16
N ASP A 64 -21.76 -6.15 17.46
CA ASP A 64 -22.90 -6.13 18.35
C ASP A 64 -23.50 -4.71 18.28
N GLN A 65 -24.50 -4.52 17.40
CA GLN A 65 -25.06 -3.22 17.06
C GLN A 65 -25.77 -2.59 18.28
N SER A 66 -25.87 -3.35 19.38
CA SER A 66 -26.25 -2.89 20.70
C SER A 66 -25.43 -1.69 21.18
N GLY A 67 -24.16 -1.58 20.76
CA GLY A 67 -23.28 -0.43 21.07
C GLY A 67 -23.52 0.81 20.23
N PHE A 68 -24.23 0.70 19.08
CA PHE A 68 -24.57 1.86 18.28
C PHE A 68 -25.78 2.60 18.87
N PRO A 69 -25.81 3.95 18.76
CA PRO A 69 -27.03 4.70 18.97
C PRO A 69 -28.17 4.09 18.15
N ILE A 70 -29.39 4.04 18.71
CA ILE A 70 -30.56 3.40 18.09
C ILE A 70 -30.77 3.86 16.65
N VAL A 71 -30.45 5.13 16.37
CA VAL A 71 -30.57 5.77 15.05
C VAL A 71 -29.66 5.17 13.98
N MET A 72 -28.49 4.66 14.38
CA MET A 72 -27.53 4.03 13.47
C MET A 72 -27.84 2.53 13.25
N ARG A 73 -28.74 1.94 14.05
CA ARG A 73 -29.17 0.55 13.90
C ARG A 73 -30.19 0.45 12.76
N GLY A 74 -29.90 -0.41 11.79
CA GLY A 74 -30.80 -0.65 10.66
C GLY A 74 -30.66 0.35 9.49
N MET A 75 -29.66 1.22 9.52
CA MET A 75 -29.29 2.01 8.35
C MET A 75 -28.84 1.12 7.18
N SER A 76 -29.21 1.49 5.95
CA SER A 76 -28.77 0.80 4.75
C SER A 76 -27.31 1.10 4.41
N THR A 77 -26.70 0.29 3.55
CA THR A 77 -25.32 0.50 3.09
C THR A 77 -25.18 1.82 2.36
N GLU A 78 -26.18 2.20 1.56
CA GLU A 78 -26.18 3.45 0.79
C GLU A 78 -26.23 4.68 1.70
N ALA A 79 -26.96 4.59 2.81
CA ALA A 79 -27.03 5.65 3.82
C ALA A 79 -25.66 5.85 4.51
N TRP A 80 -24.99 4.74 4.86
CA TRP A 80 -23.64 4.79 5.41
C TRP A 80 -22.61 5.32 4.41
N GLU A 81 -22.71 4.90 3.15
CA GLU A 81 -21.80 5.38 2.10
C GLU A 81 -21.99 6.88 1.88
N ALA A 82 -23.22 7.36 1.77
CA ALA A 82 -23.51 8.79 1.60
C ALA A 82 -22.95 9.61 2.78
N PHE A 83 -23.14 9.12 4.00
CA PHE A 83 -22.58 9.73 5.20
C PHE A 83 -21.04 9.77 5.14
N TYR A 84 -20.38 8.65 4.87
CA TYR A 84 -18.91 8.61 4.80
C TYR A 84 -18.37 9.45 3.64
N ARG A 85 -19.03 9.48 2.49
CA ARG A 85 -18.60 10.27 1.32
C ARG A 85 -18.70 11.77 1.58
N ALA A 86 -19.74 12.20 2.30
CA ALA A 86 -19.89 13.60 2.72
C ALA A 86 -18.87 13.96 3.82
N LEU A 87 -18.70 13.09 4.82
CA LEU A 87 -17.84 13.36 5.97
C LEU A 87 -16.34 13.25 5.63
N LEU A 88 -15.98 12.26 4.82
CA LEU A 88 -14.63 11.91 4.44
C LEU A 88 -14.54 11.95 2.91
N PRO A 89 -14.55 13.16 2.32
CA PRO A 89 -14.37 13.27 0.90
C PRO A 89 -13.00 12.72 0.50
N PRO A 90 -12.83 12.29 -0.76
CA PRO A 90 -11.63 11.63 -1.26
C PRO A 90 -10.34 12.41 -0.97
N GLU A 91 -10.43 13.73 -0.97
CA GLU A 91 -9.28 14.61 -0.74
C GLU A 91 -8.81 14.58 0.71
N THR A 92 -9.75 14.55 1.66
CA THR A 92 -9.47 14.40 3.08
C THR A 92 -8.89 13.01 3.36
N LEU A 93 -9.50 11.96 2.77
CA LEU A 93 -9.00 10.58 2.89
C LEU A 93 -7.60 10.44 2.32
N LYS A 94 -7.30 11.11 1.20
CA LYS A 94 -5.98 11.13 0.60
C LYS A 94 -4.95 11.75 1.53
N VAL A 95 -5.22 12.93 2.09
CA VAL A 95 -4.30 13.58 3.04
C VAL A 95 -4.04 12.69 4.25
N MET A 96 -5.09 12.14 4.85
CA MET A 96 -4.94 11.23 6.00
C MET A 96 -4.18 9.95 5.66
N GLY A 97 -4.47 9.35 4.51
CA GLY A 97 -3.81 8.14 4.03
C GLY A 97 -2.33 8.38 3.69
N ASP A 98 -2.03 9.49 3.03
CA ASP A 98 -0.66 9.88 2.67
C ASP A 98 0.17 10.15 3.94
N ASP A 99 -0.39 10.88 4.91
CA ASP A 99 0.23 11.11 6.22
C ASP A 99 0.48 9.79 6.98
N LEU A 100 -0.51 8.90 7.00
CA LEU A 100 -0.37 7.59 7.64
C LEU A 100 0.73 6.75 6.97
N LEU A 101 0.77 6.70 5.65
CA LEU A 101 1.82 6.00 4.91
C LEU A 101 3.19 6.59 5.22
N ASN A 102 3.33 7.91 5.17
CA ASN A 102 4.57 8.61 5.49
C ASN A 102 5.04 8.28 6.91
N SER A 103 4.14 8.38 7.88
CA SER A 103 4.40 8.07 9.29
C SER A 103 4.78 6.60 9.52
N THR A 104 4.07 5.68 8.86
CA THR A 104 4.35 4.23 8.91
C THR A 104 5.72 3.90 8.32
N PHE A 105 6.05 4.45 7.16
CA PHE A 105 7.36 4.20 6.56
C PHE A 105 8.48 4.92 7.31
N ALA A 106 8.25 6.11 7.88
CA ALA A 106 9.22 6.75 8.78
C ALA A 106 9.50 5.85 10.00
N TYR A 107 8.47 5.27 10.59
CA TYR A 107 8.59 4.31 11.69
C TYR A 107 9.36 3.05 11.28
N LEU A 108 8.97 2.39 10.17
CA LEU A 108 9.64 1.19 9.65
C LEU A 108 11.10 1.44 9.26
N ASN A 109 11.42 2.67 8.83
CA ASN A 109 12.75 3.11 8.46
C ASN A 109 13.59 3.59 9.65
N LEU A 110 13.09 3.45 10.89
CA LEU A 110 13.74 3.92 12.13
C LEU A 110 14.03 5.43 12.12
N GLN A 111 13.20 6.22 11.43
CA GLN A 111 13.25 7.68 11.46
C GLN A 111 12.39 8.24 12.61
N THR A 112 11.36 7.51 13.01
CA THR A 112 10.49 7.82 14.15
C THR A 112 10.27 6.58 15.03
N ASP A 113 9.93 6.80 16.30
CA ASP A 113 9.63 5.72 17.25
C ASP A 113 8.16 5.31 17.27
N SER A 114 7.30 6.00 16.53
CA SER A 114 5.91 5.63 16.36
C SER A 114 5.40 5.93 14.96
N ALA A 115 4.43 5.13 14.53
CA ALA A 115 3.55 5.41 13.41
C ALA A 115 2.25 5.99 13.96
N GLN A 116 1.87 7.16 13.48
CA GLN A 116 0.74 7.93 13.96
C GLN A 116 -0.20 8.26 12.80
N LEU A 117 -1.51 8.14 13.05
CA LEU A 117 -2.55 8.62 12.14
C LEU A 117 -2.97 10.02 12.57
N ASN A 118 -2.86 10.97 11.65
CA ASN A 118 -3.30 12.35 11.84
C ASN A 118 -4.82 12.45 11.64
N LEU A 119 -5.55 12.84 12.70
CA LEU A 119 -7.00 13.01 12.68
C LEU A 119 -7.43 14.48 12.52
N VAL A 120 -6.48 15.42 12.45
CA VAL A 120 -6.79 16.84 12.21
C VAL A 120 -7.63 17.07 10.95
N PRO A 121 -7.35 16.42 9.79
CA PRO A 121 -8.19 16.59 8.61
C PRO A 121 -9.64 16.13 8.83
N LEU A 122 -9.84 15.05 9.58
CA LEU A 122 -11.17 14.57 9.97
C LEU A 122 -11.87 15.59 10.88
N LYS A 123 -11.18 16.16 11.88
CA LYS A 123 -11.74 17.20 12.77
C LYS A 123 -12.14 18.46 12.00
N ILE A 124 -11.32 18.88 11.03
CA ILE A 124 -11.64 20.00 10.14
C ILE A 124 -12.89 19.68 9.32
N SER A 125 -12.96 18.49 8.71
CA SER A 125 -14.13 18.08 7.93
C SER A 125 -15.40 18.06 8.79
N LEU A 126 -15.32 17.47 10.00
CA LEU A 126 -16.42 17.40 10.97
C LEU A 126 -16.95 18.79 11.38
N THR A 127 -16.08 19.79 11.52
CA THR A 127 -16.48 21.14 11.98
C THR A 127 -16.88 22.09 10.86
N SER A 128 -16.64 21.68 9.62
CA SER A 128 -16.97 22.45 8.42
C SER A 128 -18.39 22.17 7.93
N ASP A 129 -18.79 22.90 6.89
CA ASP A 129 -20.11 22.72 6.25
C ASP A 129 -20.30 21.29 5.72
N THR A 130 -19.22 20.59 5.31
CA THR A 130 -19.31 19.19 4.86
C THR A 130 -19.71 18.24 5.99
N GLY A 131 -19.28 18.51 7.23
CA GLY A 131 -19.68 17.75 8.41
C GLY A 131 -21.17 17.93 8.71
N VAL A 132 -21.68 19.16 8.57
CA VAL A 132 -23.10 19.47 8.71
C VAL A 132 -23.91 18.77 7.61
N GLU A 133 -23.47 18.86 6.36
CA GLU A 133 -24.08 18.15 5.23
C GLU A 133 -24.07 16.64 5.42
N ALA A 134 -23.01 16.05 5.97
CA ALA A 134 -22.95 14.61 6.26
C ALA A 134 -24.02 14.21 7.28
N VAL A 135 -24.22 15.00 8.34
CA VAL A 135 -25.30 14.76 9.31
C VAL A 135 -26.66 14.89 8.63
N PHE A 136 -26.87 15.89 7.77
CA PHE A 136 -28.13 16.00 7.03
C PHE A 136 -28.35 14.87 6.03
N ALA A 137 -27.30 14.34 5.39
CA ALA A 137 -27.38 13.15 4.55
C ALA A 137 -27.85 11.93 5.37
N LEU A 138 -27.38 11.81 6.61
CA LEU A 138 -27.87 10.81 7.55
C LEU A 138 -29.35 11.03 7.89
N LEU A 139 -29.72 12.27 8.24
CA LEU A 139 -31.09 12.64 8.61
C LEU A 139 -32.08 12.43 7.47
N ALA A 140 -31.69 12.70 6.23
CA ALA A 140 -32.53 12.52 5.04
C ALA A 140 -32.98 11.07 4.81
N THR A 141 -32.28 10.10 5.39
CA THR A 141 -32.67 8.68 5.34
C THR A 141 -33.65 8.27 6.42
N GLN A 142 -33.92 9.17 7.38
CA GLN A 142 -34.86 8.96 8.46
C GLN A 142 -36.27 9.44 8.06
N PRO A 143 -37.34 8.94 8.71
CA PRO A 143 -38.69 9.46 8.48
C PRO A 143 -38.80 10.95 8.84
N ASP A 144 -39.72 11.65 8.18
CA ASP A 144 -39.99 13.07 8.42
C ASP A 144 -40.37 13.34 9.88
N CYS A 145 -39.78 14.38 10.46
CA CYS A 145 -40.06 14.78 11.83
C CYS A 145 -41.49 15.33 11.98
N THR A 146 -42.22 14.81 12.97
CA THR A 146 -43.41 15.51 13.49
C THR A 146 -43.00 16.74 14.31
N LEU A 147 -43.90 17.72 14.45
CA LEU A 147 -43.68 18.92 15.29
C LEU A 147 -43.29 18.57 16.74
N ALA A 148 -43.87 17.51 17.30
CA ALA A 148 -43.53 17.04 18.65
C ALA A 148 -42.10 16.48 18.72
N GLN A 149 -41.66 15.75 17.69
CA GLN A 149 -40.31 15.20 17.59
C GLN A 149 -39.26 16.29 17.36
N LEU A 150 -39.58 17.36 16.62
CA LEU A 150 -38.68 18.52 16.47
C LEU A 150 -38.39 19.19 17.83
N GLY A 151 -39.43 19.33 18.67
CA GLY A 151 -39.27 19.85 20.03
C GLY A 151 -38.42 18.93 20.92
N GLN A 152 -38.61 17.61 20.81
CA GLN A 152 -37.81 16.63 21.54
C GLN A 152 -36.35 16.58 21.04
N MET A 153 -36.10 16.73 19.75
CA MET A 153 -34.75 16.82 19.19
C MET A 153 -34.04 18.07 19.70
N ALA A 154 -34.69 19.24 19.68
CA ALA A 154 -34.12 20.47 20.21
C ALA A 154 -33.77 20.36 21.70
N PHE A 155 -34.64 19.72 22.49
CA PHE A 155 -34.40 19.48 23.91
C PHE A 155 -33.32 18.42 24.17
N GLY A 156 -33.30 17.35 23.36
CA GLY A 156 -32.30 16.29 23.39
C GLY A 156 -30.91 16.74 22.95
N LEU A 157 -30.79 17.77 22.12
CA LEU A 157 -29.50 18.39 21.79
C LEU A 157 -28.96 19.23 22.96
N MET A 158 -29.82 19.63 23.91
CA MET A 158 -29.44 20.38 25.10
C MET A 158 -29.32 19.52 26.38
N SER A 159 -29.75 18.26 26.32
CA SER A 159 -29.79 17.33 27.45
C SER A 159 -29.15 15.99 27.07
N GLU A 160 -28.52 15.27 28.00
CA GLU A 160 -27.88 13.97 27.71
C GLU A 160 -28.88 12.82 27.50
N GLN A 161 -30.15 13.12 27.17
CA GLN A 161 -31.20 12.12 26.98
C GLN A 161 -31.12 11.48 25.58
N GLU A 162 -31.72 10.29 25.42
CA GLU A 162 -31.76 9.57 24.14
C GLU A 162 -32.36 10.45 23.03
N MET A 163 -31.50 10.89 22.09
CA MET A 163 -31.91 11.68 20.94
C MET A 163 -32.66 10.79 19.93
N LEU A 164 -33.94 11.11 19.68
CA LEU A 164 -34.65 10.66 18.50
C LEU A 164 -34.26 11.54 17.32
N LEU A 165 -33.50 10.98 16.37
CA LEU A 165 -33.18 11.65 15.10
C LEU A 165 -34.28 11.34 14.07
N CYS A 166 -34.70 12.37 13.35
CA CYS A 166 -35.69 12.32 12.26
C CYS A 166 -35.33 13.37 11.20
N ASN A 167 -35.89 13.27 9.99
CA ASN A 167 -35.61 14.21 8.91
C ASN A 167 -36.34 15.55 9.12
N PRO A 168 -35.64 16.68 9.37
CA PRO A 168 -36.30 17.97 9.57
C PRO A 168 -36.84 18.53 8.25
N PRO A 169 -38.01 19.21 8.27
CA PRO A 169 -38.52 19.91 7.08
C PRO A 169 -37.52 20.91 6.51
N ALA A 170 -37.50 21.08 5.18
CA ALA A 170 -36.54 21.91 4.47
C ALA A 170 -36.55 23.38 4.94
N GLU A 171 -37.68 23.87 5.43
CA GLU A 171 -37.84 25.23 5.96
C GLU A 171 -37.13 25.41 7.31
N ILE A 172 -36.94 24.32 8.06
CA ILE A 172 -36.39 24.32 9.43
C ILE A 172 -34.92 23.87 9.42
N ALA A 173 -34.48 23.14 8.38
CA ALA A 173 -33.10 22.65 8.27
C ALA A 173 -32.03 23.76 8.44
N PRO A 174 -32.14 24.96 7.84
CA PRO A 174 -31.18 26.04 8.06
C PRO A 174 -31.14 26.56 9.50
N LEU A 175 -32.24 26.41 10.25
CA LEU A 175 -32.32 26.83 11.65
C LEU A 175 -31.65 25.81 12.58
N VAL A 176 -31.61 24.54 12.19
CA VAL A 176 -31.00 23.43 12.94
C VAL A 176 -29.50 23.31 12.64
N ALA A 177 -29.04 23.74 11.47
CA ALA A 177 -27.64 23.65 11.05
C ALA A 177 -26.63 24.23 12.07
N PRO A 178 -26.83 25.42 12.68
CA PRO A 178 -25.90 25.94 13.68
C PRO A 178 -25.82 25.08 14.94
N VAL A 179 -26.92 24.42 15.32
CA VAL A 179 -26.95 23.52 16.48
C VAL A 179 -26.15 22.25 16.18
N VAL A 180 -26.34 21.67 14.99
CA VAL A 180 -25.54 20.53 14.52
C VAL A 180 -24.07 20.90 14.49
N GLN A 181 -23.72 22.06 13.95
CA GLN A 181 -22.34 22.53 13.90
C GLN A 181 -21.72 22.68 15.30
N ALA A 182 -22.45 23.25 16.26
CA ALA A 182 -21.99 23.37 17.64
C ALA A 182 -21.76 21.99 18.30
N GLN A 183 -22.64 21.01 18.04
CA GLN A 183 -22.47 19.65 18.53
C GLN A 183 -21.28 18.94 17.90
N LEU A 184 -21.06 19.11 16.58
CA LEU A 184 -19.89 18.57 15.90
C LEU A 184 -18.60 19.18 16.46
N GLN A 185 -18.57 20.49 16.69
CA GLN A 185 -17.46 21.16 17.36
C GLN A 185 -17.19 20.58 18.76
N ALA A 186 -18.23 20.40 19.58
CA ALA A 186 -18.09 19.78 20.89
C ALA A 186 -17.57 18.33 20.80
N ALA A 187 -18.08 17.54 19.87
CA ALA A 187 -17.64 16.17 19.64
C ALA A 187 -16.16 16.09 19.24
N THR A 188 -15.66 17.06 18.47
CA THR A 188 -14.24 17.08 18.06
C THR A 188 -13.26 17.29 19.21
N ILE A 189 -13.71 17.82 20.36
CA ILE A 189 -12.87 17.98 21.56
C ILE A 189 -12.49 16.60 22.14
N ALA A 190 -13.39 15.62 22.05
CA ALA A 190 -13.13 14.26 22.51
C ALA A 190 -12.21 13.46 21.57
N ILE A 191 -12.08 13.89 20.30
CA ILE A 191 -11.24 13.23 19.30
C ILE A 191 -9.81 13.79 19.42
N PRO A 192 -8.81 12.94 19.74
CA PRO A 192 -7.43 13.38 19.78
C PRO A 192 -6.95 13.79 18.38
N ASP A 193 -5.97 14.69 18.31
CA ASP A 193 -5.43 15.13 17.01
C ASP A 193 -4.67 14.01 16.30
N GLN A 194 -4.10 13.06 17.04
CA GLN A 194 -3.33 11.95 16.51
C GLN A 194 -3.58 10.69 17.32
N ILE A 195 -3.58 9.53 16.65
CA ILE A 195 -3.60 8.22 17.31
C ILE A 195 -2.34 7.43 16.93
N THR A 196 -1.76 6.74 17.90
CA THR A 196 -0.59 5.88 17.66
C THR A 196 -1.06 4.50 17.19
N ILE A 197 -0.69 4.15 15.96
CA ILE A 197 -1.01 2.84 15.35
C ILE A 197 0.04 1.80 15.74
N ALA A 198 1.30 2.22 15.81
CA ALA A 198 2.40 1.38 16.24
C ALA A 198 3.45 2.21 16.98
N SER A 199 4.07 1.62 17.99
CA SER A 199 5.15 2.23 18.76
C SER A 199 6.35 1.30 18.84
N ALA A 200 7.53 1.86 19.08
CA ALA A 200 8.74 1.11 19.37
C ALA A 200 8.53 0.23 20.62
N SER A 201 9.06 -0.98 20.60
CA SER A 201 9.10 -1.82 21.79
C SER A 201 10.06 -1.23 22.82
N ALA A 202 9.57 -0.97 24.04
CA ALA A 202 10.36 -0.41 25.14
C ALA A 202 11.61 -1.24 25.49
N ASP A 203 11.56 -2.56 25.30
CA ASP A 203 12.65 -3.46 25.67
C ASP A 203 13.84 -3.48 24.70
N GLY A 204 13.76 -2.80 23.55
CA GLY A 204 14.86 -2.54 22.59
C GLY A 204 15.58 -3.74 21.95
N THR A 205 15.45 -4.93 22.53
CA THR A 205 16.21 -6.16 22.23
C THR A 205 15.51 -7.06 21.21
N ASN A 206 14.20 -6.91 21.02
CA ASN A 206 13.41 -7.67 20.05
C ASN A 206 12.59 -6.78 19.11
N ASP A 207 13.11 -5.60 18.78
CA ASP A 207 12.43 -4.70 17.84
C ASP A 207 12.46 -5.29 16.41
N PRO A 208 11.31 -5.64 15.79
CA PRO A 208 11.26 -6.19 14.44
C PRO A 208 11.84 -5.24 13.39
N ARG A 209 11.86 -3.92 13.65
CA ARG A 209 12.45 -2.91 12.76
C ARG A 209 13.96 -3.07 12.62
N GLN A 210 14.65 -3.57 13.64
CA GLN A 210 16.09 -3.85 13.54
C GLN A 210 16.36 -5.03 12.60
N ARG A 211 15.54 -6.09 12.67
CA ARG A 211 15.63 -7.22 11.73
C ARG A 211 15.34 -6.76 10.31
N LEU A 212 14.38 -5.85 10.14
CA LEU A 212 14.09 -5.23 8.85
C LEU A 212 15.28 -4.42 8.33
N LYS A 213 15.92 -3.59 9.17
CA LYS A 213 17.12 -2.83 8.79
C LYS A 213 18.26 -3.74 8.30
N ILE A 214 18.50 -4.84 9.01
CA ILE A 214 19.52 -5.83 8.62
C ILE A 214 19.15 -6.49 7.30
N ALA A 215 17.90 -6.94 7.15
CA ALA A 215 17.41 -7.53 5.91
C ALA A 215 17.62 -6.55 4.74
N ARG A 216 17.21 -5.30 4.89
CA ARG A 216 17.38 -4.24 3.88
C ARG A 216 18.84 -3.95 3.55
N LEU A 217 19.73 -4.01 4.53
CA LEU A 217 21.17 -3.89 4.29
C LEU A 217 21.66 -5.03 3.36
N PHE A 218 21.25 -6.28 3.60
CA PHE A 218 21.55 -7.39 2.69
C PHE A 218 20.93 -7.20 1.32
N MET A 219 19.69 -6.68 1.25
CA MET A 219 19.05 -6.40 -0.03
C MET A 219 19.81 -5.35 -0.85
N ARG A 220 20.25 -4.28 -0.19
CA ARG A 220 21.02 -3.19 -0.81
C ARG A 220 22.44 -3.62 -1.22
N LEU A 221 23.06 -4.52 -0.45
CA LEU A 221 24.38 -5.08 -0.75
C LEU A 221 24.32 -6.27 -1.72
N SER A 222 23.13 -6.79 -2.03
CA SER A 222 22.96 -7.95 -2.91
C SER A 222 23.66 -7.85 -4.27
N PRO A 223 23.81 -6.67 -4.93
CA PRO A 223 24.54 -6.56 -6.18
C PRO A 223 26.05 -6.82 -6.07
N ILE A 224 26.64 -6.80 -4.87
CA ILE A 224 28.08 -7.07 -4.69
C ILE A 224 28.40 -8.53 -5.00
N LEU A 225 27.52 -9.46 -4.63
CA LEU A 225 27.73 -10.89 -4.82
C LEU A 225 27.81 -11.33 -6.30
N PRO A 226 26.91 -10.91 -7.21
CA PRO A 226 27.09 -11.20 -8.62
C PRO A 226 28.32 -10.49 -9.19
N LEU A 227 28.67 -9.28 -8.73
CA LEU A 227 29.88 -8.60 -9.18
C LEU A 227 31.16 -9.37 -8.81
N THR A 228 31.21 -9.98 -7.62
CA THR A 228 32.37 -10.80 -7.22
C THR A 228 32.47 -12.07 -8.06
N PHE A 229 31.35 -12.73 -8.38
CA PHE A 229 31.34 -13.88 -9.28
C PHE A 229 31.68 -13.52 -10.73
N LEU A 230 31.23 -12.35 -11.21
CA LEU A 230 31.58 -11.85 -12.53
C LEU A 230 33.08 -11.52 -12.62
N LEU A 231 33.67 -10.96 -11.55
CA LEU A 231 35.10 -10.72 -11.45
C LEU A 231 35.89 -12.03 -11.38
N ALA A 232 35.45 -13.01 -10.57
CA ALA A 232 36.06 -14.34 -10.55
C ALA A 232 36.01 -14.98 -11.96
N LEU A 233 34.87 -14.88 -12.65
CA LEU A 233 34.73 -15.33 -14.03
C LEU A 233 35.76 -14.67 -14.96
N THR A 234 36.02 -13.35 -14.82
CA THR A 234 37.06 -12.70 -15.61
C THR A 234 38.44 -13.30 -15.39
N ILE A 235 38.85 -13.49 -14.13
CA ILE A 235 40.17 -14.02 -13.77
C ILE A 235 40.38 -15.42 -14.37
N PHE A 236 39.36 -16.28 -14.32
CA PHE A 236 39.51 -17.66 -14.77
C PHE A 236 39.34 -17.83 -16.29
N ALA A 237 38.45 -17.07 -16.92
CA ALA A 237 38.03 -17.27 -18.31
C ALA A 237 38.68 -16.33 -19.34
N VAL A 238 39.11 -15.13 -18.94
CA VAL A 238 39.59 -14.10 -19.88
C VAL A 238 41.06 -14.34 -20.21
N ARG A 239 41.31 -14.70 -21.48
CA ARG A 239 42.66 -14.72 -22.08
C ARG A 239 42.79 -13.83 -23.31
N SER A 240 41.66 -13.38 -23.82
CA SER A 240 41.54 -12.55 -25.00
C SER A 240 40.26 -11.76 -24.92
N LEU A 241 40.20 -10.65 -25.65
CA LEU A 241 39.00 -9.82 -25.78
C LEU A 241 37.79 -10.65 -26.24
N LYS A 242 37.99 -11.56 -27.21
CA LYS A 242 36.95 -12.50 -27.66
C LYS A 242 36.38 -13.35 -26.52
N SER A 243 37.25 -13.93 -25.68
CA SER A 243 36.82 -14.76 -24.55
C SER A 243 36.03 -13.93 -23.54
N TRP A 244 36.49 -12.72 -23.24
CA TRP A 244 35.79 -11.81 -22.34
C TRP A 244 34.39 -11.48 -22.84
N LEU A 245 34.25 -11.02 -24.10
CA LEU A 245 32.95 -10.70 -24.68
C LEU A 245 32.01 -11.90 -24.75
N SER A 246 32.53 -13.10 -25.06
CA SER A 246 31.70 -14.30 -25.16
C SER A 246 31.19 -14.74 -23.79
N TRP A 247 32.05 -14.84 -22.78
CA TRP A 247 31.64 -15.26 -21.43
C TRP A 247 30.73 -14.25 -20.74
N TRP A 248 31.07 -12.96 -20.79
CA TRP A 248 30.21 -11.92 -20.23
C TRP A 248 28.91 -11.79 -21.01
N GLY A 249 28.98 -11.81 -22.34
CA GLY A 249 27.82 -11.65 -23.21
C GLY A 249 26.78 -12.74 -22.97
N VAL A 250 27.19 -14.02 -22.96
CA VAL A 250 26.27 -15.14 -22.70
C VAL A 250 25.71 -15.08 -21.28
N SER A 251 26.55 -14.82 -20.26
CA SER A 251 26.09 -14.74 -18.87
C SER A 251 25.10 -13.59 -18.63
N LEU A 252 25.37 -12.40 -19.18
CA LEU A 252 24.47 -11.25 -19.10
C LEU A 252 23.18 -11.50 -19.88
N PHE A 253 23.27 -12.07 -21.08
CA PHE A 253 22.11 -12.40 -21.89
C PHE A 253 21.15 -13.35 -21.16
N ILE A 254 21.68 -14.44 -20.60
CA ILE A 254 20.88 -15.40 -19.83
C ILE A 254 20.27 -14.73 -18.59
N THR A 255 21.06 -13.97 -17.83
CA THR A 255 20.59 -13.26 -16.63
C THR A 255 19.44 -12.31 -16.97
N GLY A 256 19.64 -11.45 -17.97
CA GLY A 256 18.64 -10.48 -18.39
C GLY A 256 17.37 -11.14 -18.93
N SER A 257 17.51 -12.22 -19.70
CA SER A 257 16.38 -12.99 -20.22
C SER A 257 15.56 -13.63 -19.11
N ILE A 258 16.20 -14.25 -18.11
CA ILE A 258 15.51 -14.84 -16.96
C ILE A 258 14.81 -13.76 -16.15
N ALA A 259 15.49 -12.65 -15.83
CA ALA A 259 14.90 -11.54 -15.08
C ALA A 259 13.71 -10.91 -15.80
N PHE A 260 13.81 -10.75 -17.13
CA PHE A 260 12.71 -10.25 -17.97
C PHE A 260 11.50 -11.19 -17.94
N VAL A 261 11.70 -12.49 -18.20
CA VAL A 261 10.63 -13.50 -18.19
C VAL A 261 9.98 -13.60 -16.81
N MET A 262 10.77 -13.68 -15.74
CA MET A 262 10.26 -13.71 -14.37
C MET A 262 9.49 -12.43 -14.00
N SER A 263 9.86 -11.27 -14.54
CA SER A 263 9.12 -10.02 -14.28
C SER A 263 7.80 -9.97 -15.03
N LEU A 264 7.75 -10.53 -16.25
CA LEU A 264 6.53 -10.61 -17.05
C LEU A 264 5.51 -11.56 -16.44
N ILE A 265 5.97 -12.73 -15.98
CA ILE A 265 5.13 -13.78 -15.37
C ILE A 265 4.93 -13.53 -13.87
N GLY A 266 5.78 -12.72 -13.25
CA GLY A 266 5.75 -12.47 -11.81
C GLY A 266 4.44 -11.84 -11.35
N ALA A 267 3.91 -10.86 -12.10
CA ALA A 267 2.66 -10.19 -11.73
C ALA A 267 1.48 -11.17 -11.52
N PRO A 268 1.09 -12.01 -12.50
CA PRO A 268 -0.01 -12.96 -12.29
C PRO A 268 0.31 -14.04 -11.25
N VAL A 269 1.57 -14.49 -11.16
CA VAL A 269 1.95 -15.53 -10.19
C VAL A 269 1.90 -15.01 -8.75
N PHE A 270 2.51 -13.86 -8.48
CA PHE A 270 2.48 -13.26 -7.15
C PHE A 270 1.08 -12.79 -6.76
N GLY A 271 0.29 -12.29 -7.71
CA GLY A 271 -1.12 -11.98 -7.49
C GLY A 271 -1.89 -13.19 -6.98
N ALA A 272 -1.84 -14.31 -7.70
CA ALA A 272 -2.50 -15.56 -7.31
C ALA A 272 -2.00 -16.13 -5.97
N ILE A 273 -0.70 -16.03 -5.69
CA ILE A 273 -0.13 -16.46 -4.40
C ILE A 273 -0.65 -15.58 -3.26
N LEU A 274 -0.64 -14.26 -3.44
CA LEU A 274 -1.07 -13.34 -2.39
C LEU A 274 -2.56 -13.46 -2.13
N GLU A 275 -3.39 -13.56 -3.17
CA GLU A 275 -4.82 -13.84 -3.06
C GLU A 275 -5.07 -15.09 -2.23
N ARG A 276 -4.35 -16.19 -2.51
CA ARG A 276 -4.46 -17.43 -1.74
C ARG A 276 -4.05 -17.25 -0.27
N ILE A 277 -3.00 -16.48 0.00
CA ILE A 277 -2.56 -16.20 1.38
C ILE A 277 -3.59 -15.33 2.11
N LEU A 278 -4.13 -14.31 1.43
CA LEU A 278 -5.16 -13.42 1.95
C LEU A 278 -6.42 -14.20 2.30
N VAL A 279 -6.95 -15.02 1.39
CA VAL A 279 -8.12 -15.87 1.65
C VAL A 279 -7.90 -16.81 2.85
N LEU A 280 -6.68 -17.34 3.02
CA LEU A 280 -6.36 -18.26 4.12
C LEU A 280 -6.14 -17.58 5.48
N ARG A 281 -5.72 -16.32 5.49
CA ARG A 281 -5.38 -15.59 6.73
C ARG A 281 -6.36 -14.48 7.09
N MET A 282 -7.22 -14.05 6.16
CA MET A 282 -8.15 -12.98 6.42
C MET A 282 -9.22 -13.45 7.41
N PRO A 283 -9.48 -12.67 8.46
CA PRO A 283 -10.60 -12.93 9.34
C PRO A 283 -11.93 -12.87 8.60
N ALA A 284 -12.88 -13.73 8.97
CA ALA A 284 -14.21 -13.81 8.35
C ALA A 284 -15.07 -12.53 8.47
N TYR A 285 -14.60 -11.52 9.20
CA TYR A 285 -15.30 -10.24 9.38
C TYR A 285 -14.96 -9.18 8.33
N LEU A 286 -13.96 -9.43 7.46
CA LEU A 286 -13.63 -8.46 6.41
C LEU A 286 -14.63 -8.58 5.25
N PRO A 287 -15.28 -7.49 4.83
CA PRO A 287 -16.20 -7.51 3.70
C PRO A 287 -15.53 -7.97 2.40
N THR A 288 -16.29 -8.64 1.54
CA THR A 288 -15.81 -9.22 0.28
C THR A 288 -15.22 -8.16 -0.64
N ILE A 289 -15.72 -6.93 -0.58
CA ILE A 289 -15.21 -5.82 -1.37
C ILE A 289 -13.74 -5.49 -1.06
N LEU A 290 -13.31 -5.63 0.20
CA LEU A 290 -11.91 -5.44 0.57
C LEU A 290 -11.02 -6.54 0.02
N LEU A 291 -11.56 -7.72 -0.25
CA LEU A 291 -10.81 -8.84 -0.83
C LEU A 291 -10.54 -8.59 -2.31
N ASP A 292 -11.56 -8.15 -3.05
CA ASP A 292 -11.42 -7.76 -4.44
C ASP A 292 -10.41 -6.62 -4.57
N TYR A 293 -10.53 -5.58 -3.74
CA TYR A 293 -9.56 -4.48 -3.72
C TYR A 293 -8.16 -4.88 -3.29
N ALA A 294 -8.03 -5.76 -2.30
CA ALA A 294 -6.72 -6.23 -1.87
C ALA A 294 -6.02 -6.99 -3.01
N SER A 295 -6.77 -7.75 -3.81
CA SER A 295 -6.24 -8.49 -4.96
C SER A 295 -5.79 -7.56 -6.10
N ASP A 296 -6.62 -6.58 -6.47
CA ASP A 296 -6.29 -5.59 -7.51
C ASP A 296 -5.12 -4.70 -7.08
N PHE A 297 -5.17 -4.21 -5.84
CA PHE A 297 -4.08 -3.44 -5.25
C PHE A 297 -2.77 -4.24 -5.21
N ALA A 298 -2.84 -5.50 -4.82
CA ALA A 298 -1.67 -6.37 -4.81
C ALA A 298 -1.08 -6.57 -6.22
N SER A 299 -1.93 -6.81 -7.21
CA SER A 299 -1.51 -6.93 -8.62
C SER A 299 -0.79 -5.67 -9.09
N VAL A 300 -1.37 -4.50 -8.80
CA VAL A 300 -0.81 -3.19 -9.14
C VAL A 300 0.50 -2.94 -8.41
N MET A 301 0.59 -3.38 -7.15
CA MET A 301 1.82 -3.28 -6.36
C MET A 301 2.93 -4.15 -6.91
N VAL A 302 2.63 -5.41 -7.21
CA VAL A 302 3.60 -6.30 -7.84
C VAL A 302 4.05 -5.73 -9.19
N GLN A 303 3.13 -5.22 -10.01
CA GLN A 303 3.47 -4.59 -11.28
C GLN A 303 4.39 -3.37 -11.09
N THR A 304 4.10 -2.54 -10.10
CA THR A 304 4.91 -1.36 -9.76
C THR A 304 6.30 -1.74 -9.24
N LEU A 305 6.41 -2.84 -8.49
CA LEU A 305 7.68 -3.37 -7.98
C LEU A 305 8.52 -4.06 -9.07
N LEU A 306 7.88 -4.78 -10.00
CA LEU A 306 8.55 -5.57 -11.04
C LEU A 306 8.85 -4.78 -12.32
N SER A 307 8.15 -3.67 -12.58
CA SER A 307 8.36 -2.84 -13.77
C SER A 307 9.83 -2.42 -13.99
N PRO A 308 10.61 -2.00 -12.96
CA PRO A 308 12.04 -1.72 -13.14
C PRO A 308 12.86 -2.95 -13.48
N VAL A 309 12.53 -4.10 -12.87
CA VAL A 309 13.26 -5.36 -13.10
C VAL A 309 13.04 -5.82 -14.53
N LEU A 310 11.83 -5.64 -15.08
CA LEU A 310 11.53 -5.90 -16.48
C LEU A 310 12.44 -5.08 -17.41
N TRP A 311 12.51 -3.76 -17.21
CA TRP A 311 13.35 -2.89 -18.04
C TRP A 311 14.85 -3.15 -17.87
N GLN A 312 15.32 -3.34 -16.63
CA GLN A 312 16.72 -3.67 -16.35
C GLN A 312 17.11 -5.02 -16.95
N GLY A 313 16.24 -6.03 -16.82
CA GLY A 313 16.42 -7.35 -17.43
C GLY A 313 16.54 -7.27 -18.94
N LEU A 314 15.65 -6.50 -19.60
CA LEU A 314 15.69 -6.27 -21.04
C LEU A 314 16.99 -5.59 -21.49
N ILE A 315 17.43 -4.54 -20.79
CA ILE A 315 18.68 -3.83 -21.10
C ILE A 315 19.89 -4.75 -20.92
N ILE A 316 19.95 -5.50 -19.82
CA ILE A 316 21.04 -6.45 -19.55
C ILE A 316 21.07 -7.55 -20.61
N ALA A 317 19.90 -8.07 -21.00
CA ALA A 317 19.79 -9.06 -22.06
C ALA A 317 20.33 -8.51 -23.39
N PHE A 318 19.89 -7.32 -23.78
CA PHE A 318 20.30 -6.67 -25.01
C PHE A 318 21.82 -6.41 -25.06
N VAL A 319 22.39 -5.87 -23.97
CA VAL A 319 23.84 -5.67 -23.86
C VAL A 319 24.60 -6.99 -23.94
N GLY A 320 24.13 -8.02 -23.23
CA GLY A 320 24.73 -9.36 -23.28
C GLY A 320 24.70 -9.96 -24.70
N PHE A 321 23.60 -9.79 -25.41
CA PHE A 321 23.44 -10.23 -26.78
C PHE A 321 24.40 -9.52 -27.74
N LEU A 322 24.52 -8.19 -27.65
CA LEU A 322 25.46 -7.42 -28.47
C LEU A 322 26.92 -7.82 -28.20
N MET A 323 27.28 -8.04 -26.93
CA MET A 323 28.60 -8.54 -26.57
C MET A 323 28.87 -9.93 -27.16
N ALA A 324 27.89 -10.83 -27.08
CA ALA A 324 28.01 -12.17 -27.66
C ALA A 324 28.21 -12.11 -29.19
N ILE A 325 27.43 -11.29 -29.90
CA ILE A 325 27.59 -11.06 -31.35
C ILE A 325 28.98 -10.49 -31.67
N ALA A 326 29.40 -9.43 -30.97
CA ALA A 326 30.68 -8.79 -31.22
C ALA A 326 31.84 -9.78 -31.02
N SER A 327 31.73 -10.74 -30.10
CA SER A 327 32.73 -11.80 -29.92
C SER A 327 32.94 -12.67 -31.18
N TYR A 328 31.93 -12.84 -32.03
CA TYR A 328 32.05 -13.60 -33.28
C TYR A 328 32.91 -12.86 -34.32
N PHE A 329 32.87 -11.54 -34.34
CA PHE A 329 33.61 -10.72 -35.32
C PHE A 329 35.10 -10.59 -34.99
N PHE A 330 35.51 -10.73 -33.72
CA PHE A 330 36.92 -10.74 -33.36
C PHE A 330 37.55 -12.10 -33.73
N LYS A 331 38.31 -12.14 -34.84
CA LYS A 331 39.17 -13.28 -35.19
C LYS A 331 40.21 -13.49 -34.09
N GLN A 332 40.36 -14.74 -33.64
CA GLN A 332 41.49 -15.11 -32.77
C GLN A 332 42.78 -14.91 -33.57
N LYS A 333 43.61 -13.94 -33.18
CA LYS A 333 45.02 -13.99 -33.54
C LYS A 333 45.60 -15.20 -32.81
N THR A 334 45.83 -16.28 -33.54
CA THR A 334 46.62 -17.42 -33.09
C THR A 334 48.08 -16.96 -33.00
N THR A 335 48.48 -16.60 -31.79
CA THR A 335 49.89 -16.58 -31.36
C THR A 335 50.13 -17.79 -30.49
#